data_AF-A0A2M7WX87-F1
#
_entry.id   AF-A0A2M7WX87-F1
#
_cell.length_a   1.000
_cell.length_b   1.000
_cell.length_c   1.000
_cell.angle_alpha   90.00
_cell.angle_beta   90.00
_cell.angle_gamma   90.00
#
_symmetry.space_group_name_H-M   'P 1'
#
loop_
_entity.id
_entity.type
_entity.pdbx_description
1 polymer ?
#
loop_
_entity_poly.entity_id
_entity_poly.type
_entity_poly.pdbx_seq_one_letter_code
_entity_poly.pdbx_strand_id
1 'polypeptide(L)' 'MKIFVKAKPRAKNEKIEKIGEDCFKVSVKEPPEEGKANQAIVKALAEYFK' A
#
# COMPACT_ATOMS: atom_id res chain seq x y z
N MET A 1 -2.66 13.70 -10.01
CA MET A 1 -1.81 13.71 -8.80
C MET A 1 -0.88 12.50 -8.87
N LYS A 2 0.38 12.62 -8.47
CA LYS A 2 1.37 11.53 -8.51
C LYS A 2 1.91 11.31 -7.10
N ILE A 3 1.86 10.07 -6.62
CA ILE A 3 2.40 9.66 -5.32
C ILE A 3 3.40 8.54 -5.50
N PHE A 4 4.30 8.38 -4.54
CA PHE A 4 5.29 7.31 -4.49
C PHE A 4 4.92 6.31 -3.41
N VAL A 5 4.82 5.04 -3.76
CA VAL A 5 4.38 3.99 -2.85
C VAL A 5 5.49 2.95 -2.69
N LYS A 6 5.94 2.75 -1.45
CA LYS A 6 6.80 1.63 -1.07
C LYS A 6 5.94 0.47 -0.59
N ALA A 7 5.79 -0.54 -1.43
CA ALA A 7 5.04 -1.75 -1.12
C ALA A 7 5.80 -2.65 -0.12
N LYS A 8 5.11 -3.09 0.93
CA LYS A 8 5.59 -4.10 1.88
C LYS A 8 4.58 -5.26 1.94
N PRO A 9 4.63 -6.21 0.99
CA PRO A 9 3.74 -7.37 0.98
C PRO A 9 4.10 -8.37 2.08
N ARG A 10 3.21 -9.36 2.33
CA ARG A 10 3.34 -10.36 3.41
C ARG A 10 3.55 -9.75 4.80
N ALA A 11 2.98 -8.56 5.04
CA ALA A 11 3.01 -7.93 6.34
C ALA A 11 2.06 -8.64 7.30
N LYS A 12 2.38 -8.64 8.60
CA LYS A 12 1.50 -9.22 9.62
C LYS A 12 0.17 -8.48 9.74
N ASN A 13 0.20 -7.16 9.53
CA ASN A 13 -0.96 -6.28 9.58
C ASN A 13 -0.95 -5.34 8.38
N GLU A 14 -2.14 -4.95 7.92
CA GLU A 14 -2.30 -3.89 6.93
C GLU A 14 -2.08 -2.54 7.59
N LYS A 15 -1.24 -1.71 6.98
CA LYS A 15 -0.88 -0.40 7.52
C LYS A 15 -0.41 0.54 6.42
N ILE A 16 -0.91 1.78 6.43
CA ILE A 16 -0.43 2.87 5.59
C ILE A 16 0.37 3.82 6.47
N GLU A 17 1.62 4.08 6.10
CA GLU A 17 2.50 5.04 6.77
C GLU A 17 2.86 6.15 5.78
N LYS A 18 2.52 7.40 6.07
CA LYS A 18 3.01 8.56 5.30
C LYS A 18 4.46 8.82 5.71
N ILE A 19 5.39 8.65 4.78
CA ILE A 19 6.84 8.75 5.02
C ILE A 19 7.47 9.97 4.32
N GLY A 20 6.66 10.81 3.70
CA GLY A 20 7.03 12.08 3.07
C GLY A 20 5.77 12.80 2.57
N GLU A 21 5.91 13.94 1.89
CA GLU A 21 4.75 14.72 1.38
C GLU A 21 3.88 13.90 0.43
N ASP A 22 4.50 13.23 -0.56
CA ASP A 22 3.85 12.36 -1.54
C ASP A 22 4.32 10.90 -1.46
N CYS A 23 5.04 10.54 -0.40
CA CYS A 23 5.62 9.21 -0.22
C CYS A 23 4.89 8.41 0.86
N PHE A 24 4.44 7.22 0.50
CA PHE A 24 3.68 6.33 1.37
C PHE A 24 4.34 4.96 1.41
N LYS A 25 4.33 4.34 2.58
CA LYS A 25 4.71 2.95 2.76
C LYS A 25 3.47 2.17 3.10
N VAL A 26 3.13 1.21 2.25
CA VAL A 26 1.89 0.44 2.36
C VAL A 26 2.24 -1.00 2.64
N SER A 27 1.84 -1.45 3.82
CA SER A 27 1.98 -2.82 4.28
C SER A 27 0.69 -3.56 4.00
N VAL A 28 0.76 -4.67 3.29
CA VAL A 28 -0.40 -5.54 2.96
C VAL A 28 -0.09 -6.97 3.32
N LYS A 29 -1.11 -7.74 3.70
CA LYS A 29 -0.95 -9.16 4.06
C LYS A 29 -0.74 -10.02 2.82
N GLU A 30 -1.34 -9.61 1.71
CA GLU A 30 -1.33 -10.31 0.44
C GLU A 30 0.11 -10.48 -0.09
N PRO A 31 0.39 -11.63 -0.73
CA PRO A 31 1.69 -11.86 -1.35
C PRO A 31 1.88 -11.01 -2.62
N PRO A 32 3.13 -10.75 -3.03
CA PRO A 32 3.44 -10.06 -4.29
C PRO A 32 3.36 -11.01 -5.50
N GLU A 33 2.35 -11.86 -5.52
CA GLU A 33 2.15 -12.91 -6.52
C GLU A 33 0.86 -12.60 -7.28
N GLU A 34 0.88 -12.74 -8.61
CA GLU A 34 -0.29 -12.53 -9.48
C GLU A 34 -0.96 -11.14 -9.32
N GLY A 35 -0.24 -10.14 -8.82
CA GLY A 35 -0.77 -8.80 -8.57
C GLY A 35 -1.65 -8.66 -7.33
N LYS A 36 -1.77 -9.69 -6.48
CA LYS A 36 -2.59 -9.66 -5.25
C LYS A 36 -2.22 -8.50 -4.32
N ALA A 37 -0.93 -8.32 -4.03
CA ALA A 37 -0.46 -7.18 -3.24
C ALA A 37 -0.81 -5.83 -3.88
N ASN A 38 -0.74 -5.70 -5.20
CA ASN A 38 -1.07 -4.45 -5.89
C ASN A 38 -2.56 -4.12 -5.75
N GLN A 39 -3.43 -5.12 -5.91
CA GLN A 39 -4.87 -4.94 -5.71
C GLN A 39 -5.20 -4.53 -4.26
N ALA A 40 -4.54 -5.16 -3.28
CA ALA A 40 -4.68 -4.80 -1.87
C ALA A 40 -4.22 -3.37 -1.59
N ILE A 41 -3.07 -2.96 -2.14
CA ILE A 41 -2.55 -1.59 -2.01
C ILE A 41 -3.51 -0.57 -2.61
N VAL A 42 -4.07 -0.84 -3.80
CA VAL A 42 -5.05 0.05 -4.45
C VAL A 42 -6.28 0.24 -3.57
N LYS A 43 -6.84 -0.84 -3.01
CA LYS A 43 -7.98 -0.76 -2.10
C LYS A 43 -7.66 0.06 -0.85
N ALA A 44 -6.54 -0.25 -0.20
CA ALA A 44 -6.12 0.45 1.02
C ALA A 44 -5.91 1.95 0.78
N LEU A 45 -5.27 2.32 -0.34
CA LEU A 45 -5.06 3.73 -0.70
C LEU A 45 -6.36 4.44 -1.11
N ALA A 46 -7.28 3.74 -1.79
CA ALA A 46 -8.59 4.29 -2.13
C ALA A 46 -9.43 4.62 -0.90
N GLU A 47 -9.35 3.80 0.15
CA GLU A 47 -9.99 4.11 1.44
C GLU A 47 -9.30 5.25 2.19
N TYR A 48 -7.96 5.34 2.11
CA TYR A 48 -7.19 6.38 2.78
C TYR A 48 -7.41 7.79 2.22
N PHE A 49 -7.57 7.92 0.90
CA PHE A 49 -7.72 9.20 0.20
C PHE A 49 -9.17 9.60 -0.10
N LYS A 50 -10.15 8.97 0.55
CA LYS A 50 -11.56 9.34 0.40
C LYS A 50 -11.83 10.81 0.72
#